data_AF-A0AAE1KSV3-F1
#
_entry.id   AF-A0AAE1KSV3-F1
#
_cell.length_a   1.000
_cell.length_b   1.000
_cell.length_c   1.000
_cell.angle_alpha   90.00
_cell.angle_beta   90.00
_cell.angle_gamma   90.00
#
_symmetry.space_group_name_H-M   'P 1'
#
loop_
_entity.id
_entity.type
_entity.pdbx_description
1 polymer ?
#
loop_
_entity_poly.entity_id
_entity_poly.type
_entity_poly.pdbx_seq_one_letter_code
_entity_poly.pdbx_strand_id
1 'polypeptide(L)'
;MVNAREKIVGWYHTGPKLCRNDIAINDLVKRHCGNSVLVIVDAHASNIGLPTEAYYSVEEVHDDGTPTTKTFEHVASEIGAEEAEVGVEHLLRDIKDTVVGSLGQHITTQLLGLRGLHKQRSEVANYLKQIVDGTLPVNHTIVCHLQDMFNLLPDVTNPALVKSLYVKTNDQMLVVYLASLVRSVIALHNLINSKLANTDAEKKEGKDKDKDKNKKDGDKDKKDGDKDKDDKKNDDKK
;
A
#
# COMPACT_ATOMS: atom_id res chain seq x y z
N MET A 1 26.28 0.21 -19.06
CA MET A 1 27.54 -0.15 -18.37
C MET A 1 27.41 -1.64 -18.06
N VAL A 2 28.25 -2.51 -18.60
CA VAL A 2 28.15 -3.97 -18.35
C VAL A 2 28.94 -4.27 -17.08
N ASN A 3 28.28 -4.82 -16.07
CA ASN A 3 28.87 -5.08 -14.76
C ASN A 3 29.45 -6.50 -14.72
N ALA A 4 30.75 -6.62 -14.49
CA ALA A 4 31.45 -7.91 -14.44
C ALA A 4 31.04 -8.80 -13.24
N ARG A 5 30.25 -8.27 -12.30
CA ARG A 5 29.72 -9.01 -11.15
C ARG A 5 28.40 -9.74 -11.45
N GLU A 6 27.71 -9.39 -12.53
CA GLU A 6 26.46 -10.03 -12.91
C GLU A 6 26.72 -11.42 -13.49
N LYS A 7 26.00 -12.42 -12.97
CA LYS A 7 26.06 -13.80 -13.43
C LYS A 7 24.66 -14.30 -13.74
N ILE A 8 24.57 -15.24 -14.67
CA ILE A 8 23.31 -15.91 -14.98
C ILE A 8 22.92 -16.78 -13.78
N VAL A 9 21.76 -16.49 -13.19
CA VAL A 9 21.21 -17.21 -12.02
C VAL A 9 19.99 -18.07 -12.37
N GLY A 10 19.44 -17.93 -13.58
CA GLY A 10 18.22 -18.60 -13.96
C GLY A 10 17.59 -18.03 -15.23
N TRP A 11 16.29 -18.25 -15.38
CA TRP A 11 15.49 -17.79 -16.51
C TRP A 11 14.06 -17.49 -16.07
N TYR A 12 13.32 -16.75 -16.90
CA TYR A 12 11.94 -16.38 -16.60
C TYR A 12 11.03 -16.54 -17.82
N HIS A 13 9.72 -16.71 -17.58
CA HIS A 13 8.71 -16.60 -18.62
C HIS A 13 7.45 -15.90 -18.08
N THR A 14 6.62 -15.38 -18.99
CA THR A 14 5.50 -14.50 -18.65
C THR A 14 4.20 -15.25 -18.28
N GLY A 15 4.31 -16.50 -17.80
CA GLY A 15 3.16 -17.32 -17.41
C GLY A 15 2.25 -17.78 -18.57
N PRO A 16 0.98 -18.16 -18.29
CA PRO A 16 0.27 -17.97 -17.02
C PRO A 16 0.54 -19.05 -15.96
N LYS A 17 1.00 -20.25 -16.33
CA LYS A 17 1.28 -21.37 -15.42
C LYS A 17 2.48 -22.18 -15.93
N LEU A 18 3.03 -23.01 -15.04
CA LEU A 18 4.04 -24.01 -15.40
C LEU A 18 3.54 -24.91 -16.55
N CYS A 19 4.43 -25.10 -17.52
CA CYS A 19 4.25 -25.92 -18.70
C CYS A 19 5.21 -27.13 -18.66
N ARG A 20 4.80 -28.25 -19.26
CA ARG A 20 5.63 -29.47 -19.31
C ARG A 20 7.00 -29.23 -19.98
N ASN A 21 7.06 -28.29 -20.91
CA ASN A 21 8.30 -27.93 -21.62
C ASN A 21 9.31 -27.20 -20.72
N ASP A 22 8.89 -26.64 -19.58
CA ASP A 22 9.75 -25.84 -18.71
C ASP A 22 10.86 -26.68 -18.08
N ILE A 23 10.61 -27.97 -17.85
CA ILE A 23 11.63 -28.92 -17.37
C ILE A 23 12.75 -29.07 -18.41
N ALA A 24 12.39 -29.20 -19.69
CA ALA A 24 13.35 -29.37 -20.78
C ALA A 24 14.17 -28.10 -21.01
N ILE A 25 13.53 -26.92 -20.91
CA ILE A 25 14.20 -25.62 -20.98
C ILE A 25 15.16 -25.48 -19.81
N ASN A 26 14.72 -25.80 -18.59
CA ASN A 26 15.56 -25.69 -17.40
C ASN A 26 16.77 -26.62 -17.45
N ASP A 27 16.65 -27.83 -18.00
CA ASP A 27 17.79 -28.74 -18.20
C ASP A 27 18.82 -28.18 -19.21
N LEU A 28 18.38 -27.38 -20.19
CA LEU A 28 19.29 -26.67 -21.11
C LEU A 28 20.03 -25.54 -20.37
N VAL A 29 19.31 -24.75 -19.58
CA VAL A 29 19.88 -23.65 -18.79
C VAL A 29 20.82 -24.16 -17.69
N LYS A 30 20.52 -25.33 -17.10
CA LYS A 30 21.36 -25.99 -16.09
C LYS A 30 22.79 -26.28 -16.58
N ARG A 31 23.01 -26.40 -17.89
CA ARG A 31 24.36 -26.55 -18.47
C ARG A 31 25.24 -25.32 -18.26
N HIS A 32 24.63 -24.15 -18.11
CA HIS A 32 25.31 -22.87 -17.91
C HIS A 32 25.23 -22.40 -16.46
N CYS A 33 24.19 -22.79 -15.72
CA CYS A 33 24.01 -22.45 -14.31
C CYS A 33 23.53 -23.66 -13.51
N GLY A 34 24.39 -24.23 -12.66
CA GLY A 34 24.06 -25.43 -11.88
C GLY A 34 22.83 -25.26 -10.97
N ASN A 35 22.62 -24.05 -10.45
CA ASN A 35 21.51 -23.70 -9.56
C ASN A 35 20.49 -22.79 -10.27
N SER A 36 20.04 -23.19 -11.47
CA SER A 36 19.06 -22.43 -12.25
C SER A 36 17.70 -22.33 -11.53
N VAL A 37 17.23 -21.11 -11.32
CA VAL A 37 15.89 -20.77 -10.82
C VAL A 37 14.99 -20.35 -11.97
N LEU A 38 13.76 -20.85 -11.99
CA LEU A 38 12.70 -20.40 -12.89
C LEU A 38 11.83 -19.35 -12.18
N VAL A 39 11.61 -18.21 -12.80
CA VAL A 39 10.66 -17.18 -12.30
C VAL A 39 9.52 -17.00 -13.30
N ILE A 40 8.29 -17.14 -12.83
CA ILE A 40 7.08 -16.83 -13.59
C ILE A 40 6.67 -15.40 -13.27
N VAL A 41 6.52 -14.56 -14.29
CA VAL A 41 6.11 -13.15 -14.13
C VAL A 41 4.74 -12.94 -14.76
N ASP A 42 3.75 -12.53 -13.97
CA ASP A 42 2.42 -12.15 -14.47
C ASP A 42 2.47 -10.74 -15.10
N ALA A 43 2.46 -10.69 -16.44
CA ALA A 43 2.44 -9.44 -17.19
C ALA A 43 1.10 -8.70 -17.14
N HIS A 44 0.01 -9.38 -16.75
CA HIS A 44 -1.34 -8.81 -16.75
C HIS A 44 -1.78 -8.27 -15.37
N ALA A 45 -0.94 -8.40 -14.35
CA ALA A 45 -1.16 -7.91 -12.98
C ALA A 45 -2.56 -8.25 -12.42
N SER A 46 -3.07 -9.42 -12.79
CA SER A 46 -4.46 -9.82 -12.54
C SER A 46 -4.66 -10.37 -11.12
N ASN A 47 -3.56 -10.79 -10.49
CA ASN A 47 -3.57 -11.46 -9.21
C ASN A 47 -3.34 -10.51 -8.04
N ILE A 48 -4.11 -10.75 -6.97
CA ILE A 48 -3.88 -10.12 -5.67
C ILE A 48 -2.65 -10.79 -5.05
N GLY A 49 -1.52 -10.09 -5.01
CA GLY A 49 -0.27 -10.59 -4.45
C GLY A 49 0.95 -10.12 -5.24
N LEU A 50 2.08 -10.80 -5.01
CA LEU A 50 3.28 -10.63 -5.82
C LEU A 50 3.02 -11.18 -7.22
N PRO A 51 3.32 -10.44 -8.30
CA PRO A 51 3.16 -10.92 -9.68
C PRO A 51 4.29 -11.89 -10.09
N THR A 52 5.08 -12.37 -9.14
CA THR A 52 6.27 -13.20 -9.39
C THR A 52 6.21 -14.46 -8.54
N GLU A 53 6.35 -15.61 -9.17
CA GLU A 53 6.47 -16.92 -8.51
C GLU A 53 7.80 -17.54 -8.89
N ALA A 54 8.56 -18.02 -7.90
CA ALA A 54 9.88 -18.60 -8.11
C ALA A 54 9.86 -20.11 -7.87
N TYR A 55 10.59 -20.85 -8.69
CA TYR A 55 10.66 -22.30 -8.66
C TYR A 55 12.08 -22.81 -8.88
N TYR A 56 12.42 -23.90 -8.23
CA TYR A 56 13.64 -24.65 -8.51
C TYR A 56 13.31 -26.10 -8.87
N SER A 57 14.16 -26.72 -9.68
CA SER A 57 13.92 -28.07 -10.20
C SER A 57 14.47 -29.11 -9.24
N VAL A 58 13.58 -30.00 -8.78
CA VAL A 58 13.85 -31.09 -7.83
C VAL A 58 13.50 -32.42 -8.47
N GLU A 59 14.19 -33.48 -8.08
CA GLU A 59 13.82 -34.85 -8.43
C GLU A 59 12.96 -35.40 -7.29
N GLU A 60 11.64 -35.50 -7.53
CA GLU A 60 10.70 -36.09 -6.58
C GLU A 60 10.74 -37.62 -6.70
N VAL A 61 10.99 -38.26 -5.56
CA VAL A 61 10.84 -39.70 -5.38
C VAL A 61 9.41 -39.93 -4.87
N HIS A 62 8.62 -40.68 -5.62
CA HIS A 62 7.25 -40.99 -5.22
C HIS A 62 7.22 -42.18 -4.27
N ASP A 63 6.46 -42.06 -3.17
CA ASP A 63 6.24 -43.15 -2.21
C ASP A 63 5.44 -44.32 -2.83
N ASP A 64 4.74 -44.07 -3.94
CA ASP A 64 3.95 -45.06 -4.68
C ASP A 64 4.80 -46.03 -5.53
N GLY A 65 6.13 -45.90 -5.47
CA GLY A 65 7.08 -46.74 -6.22
C GLY A 65 7.16 -46.42 -7.71
N THR A 66 6.58 -45.30 -8.14
CA THR A 66 6.73 -44.81 -9.52
C THR A 66 8.14 -44.22 -9.75
N PRO A 67 8.63 -44.18 -11.00
CA PRO A 67 9.96 -43.64 -11.30
C PRO A 67 10.10 -42.20 -10.83
N THR A 68 11.29 -41.81 -10.42
CA THR A 68 11.61 -40.43 -10.02
C THR A 68 11.26 -39.46 -11.15
N THR A 69 10.45 -38.45 -10.85
CA THR A 69 10.07 -37.42 -11.82
C THR A 69 10.71 -36.10 -11.43
N LYS A 70 11.26 -35.38 -12.42
CA LYS A 70 11.66 -33.99 -12.22
C LYS A 70 10.43 -33.12 -12.12
N THR A 71 10.30 -32.39 -11.02
CA THR A 71 9.24 -31.42 -10.77
C THR A 71 9.84 -30.07 -10.40
N PHE A 72 8.97 -29.08 -10.25
CA PHE A 72 9.33 -27.75 -9.77
C PHE A 72 8.72 -27.56 -8.38
N GLU A 73 9.57 -27.22 -7.42
CA GLU A 73 9.12 -26.86 -6.09
C GLU A 73 9.16 -25.33 -5.96
N HIS A 74 8.10 -24.79 -5.35
CA HIS A 74 7.96 -23.34 -5.16
C HIS A 74 8.93 -22.83 -4.08
N VAL A 75 9.56 -21.69 -4.36
CA VAL A 75 10.43 -20.97 -3.42
C VAL A 75 9.77 -19.66 -3.03
N ALA A 76 9.76 -19.36 -1.73
CA ALA A 76 9.29 -18.07 -1.25
C ALA A 76 10.08 -16.93 -1.92
N SER A 77 9.34 -15.99 -2.51
CA SER A 77 9.90 -14.87 -3.27
C SER A 77 9.38 -13.55 -2.70
N GLU A 78 10.21 -12.52 -2.75
CA GLU A 78 9.85 -11.13 -2.46
C GLU A 78 10.49 -10.20 -3.50
N ILE A 79 9.88 -9.04 -3.73
CA ILE A 79 10.44 -8.00 -4.60
C ILE A 79 11.14 -6.99 -3.69
N GLY A 80 12.46 -7.03 -3.68
CA GLY A 80 13.31 -6.01 -3.07
C GLY A 80 13.59 -4.86 -4.04
N ALA A 81 14.02 -3.71 -3.51
CA ALA A 81 14.51 -2.58 -4.30
C ALA A 81 15.87 -2.11 -3.74
N GLU A 82 16.82 -1.81 -4.63
CA GLU A 82 18.13 -1.24 -4.25
C GLU A 82 18.10 0.30 -4.28
N GLU A 83 19.01 0.99 -3.57
CA GLU A 83 19.06 2.47 -3.48
C GLU A 83 19.14 3.18 -4.84
N ALA A 84 19.61 2.50 -5.89
CA ALA A 84 19.62 3.04 -7.26
C ALA A 84 18.22 3.07 -7.93
N GLU A 85 17.22 2.38 -7.37
CA GLU A 85 15.86 2.24 -7.90
C GLU A 85 14.85 3.25 -7.29
N VAL A 86 15.35 4.29 -6.61
CA VAL A 86 14.55 5.43 -6.07
C VAL A 86 13.75 6.16 -7.16
N GLY A 87 14.00 5.90 -8.45
CA GLY A 87 13.16 6.36 -9.56
C GLY A 87 11.72 5.83 -9.54
N VAL A 88 11.46 4.68 -8.91
CA VAL A 88 10.11 4.12 -8.82
C VAL A 88 9.19 5.01 -7.97
N GLU A 89 9.69 5.57 -6.87
CA GLU A 89 8.89 6.49 -6.05
C GLU A 89 8.51 7.75 -6.82
N HIS A 90 9.41 8.24 -7.69
CA HIS A 90 9.11 9.36 -8.57
C HIS A 90 8.02 9.03 -9.58
N LEU A 91 8.08 7.84 -10.19
CA LEU A 91 7.07 7.36 -11.15
C LEU A 91 5.71 7.12 -10.48
N LEU A 92 5.70 6.75 -9.20
CA LEU A 92 4.48 6.46 -8.44
C LEU A 92 3.86 7.70 -7.79
N ARG A 93 4.44 8.90 -7.95
CA ARG A 93 3.93 10.12 -7.30
C ARG A 93 2.46 10.44 -7.65
N ASP A 94 2.05 10.10 -8.87
CA ASP A 94 0.69 10.37 -9.37
C ASP A 94 -0.31 9.26 -9.01
N ILE A 95 0.17 8.10 -8.55
CA ILE A 95 -0.65 6.91 -8.26
C ILE A 95 -0.70 6.61 -6.76
N LYS A 96 0.40 6.88 -6.04
CA LYS A 96 0.54 6.60 -4.60
C LYS A 96 -0.12 7.73 -3.83
N ASP A 97 -1.29 7.44 -3.30
CA ASP A 97 -2.02 8.34 -2.43
C ASP A 97 -1.29 8.44 -1.08
N THR A 98 -0.26 9.30 -1.01
CA THR A 98 0.57 9.53 0.20
C THR A 98 -0.24 10.11 1.38
N VAL A 99 -1.53 10.36 1.20
CA VAL A 99 -2.44 10.92 2.21
C VAL A 99 -3.15 9.82 3.02
N VAL A 100 -2.99 8.54 2.67
CA VAL A 100 -3.58 7.45 3.46
C VAL A 100 -2.83 7.32 4.79
N GLY A 101 -3.45 7.80 5.88
CA GLY A 101 -2.93 7.63 7.23
C GLY A 101 -2.70 6.17 7.61
N SER A 102 -1.90 5.92 8.65
CA SER A 102 -1.50 4.57 9.08
C SER A 102 -2.68 3.60 9.29
N LEU A 103 -3.83 4.10 9.76
CA LEU A 103 -5.04 3.28 9.94
C LEU A 103 -5.61 2.78 8.60
N GLY A 104 -5.66 3.65 7.58
CA GLY A 104 -6.16 3.27 6.26
C GLY A 104 -5.27 2.21 5.62
N GLN A 105 -3.95 2.35 5.74
CA GLN A 105 -2.99 1.35 5.29
C GLN A 105 -3.20 0.01 6.01
N HIS A 106 -3.34 0.01 7.34
CA HIS A 106 -3.59 -1.23 8.09
C HIS A 106 -4.91 -1.93 7.69
N ILE A 107 -5.98 -1.17 7.49
CA ILE A 107 -7.27 -1.73 7.04
C ILE A 107 -7.12 -2.34 5.65
N THR A 108 -6.47 -1.65 4.73
CA THR A 108 -6.22 -2.17 3.38
C THR A 108 -5.39 -3.45 3.44
N THR A 109 -4.34 -3.51 4.26
CA THR A 109 -3.53 -4.73 4.44
C THR A 109 -4.35 -5.89 4.99
N GLN A 110 -5.20 -5.67 6.00
CA GLN A 110 -6.09 -6.71 6.54
C GLN A 110 -7.08 -7.21 5.49
N LEU A 111 -7.69 -6.30 4.72
CA LEU A 111 -8.63 -6.65 3.65
C LEU A 111 -7.94 -7.44 2.54
N LEU A 112 -6.75 -7.02 2.12
CA LEU A 112 -5.96 -7.71 1.11
C LEU A 112 -5.56 -9.12 1.58
N GLY A 113 -5.15 -9.26 2.84
CA GLY A 113 -4.85 -10.55 3.46
C GLY A 113 -6.05 -11.50 3.45
N LEU A 114 -7.25 -11.01 3.78
CA LEU A 114 -8.48 -11.81 3.73
C LEU A 114 -8.84 -12.24 2.30
N ARG A 115 -8.67 -11.35 1.31
CA ARG A 115 -8.88 -11.70 -0.10
C ARG A 115 -7.90 -12.77 -0.58
N GLY A 116 -6.63 -12.65 -0.20
CA GLY A 116 -5.60 -13.65 -0.48
C GLY A 116 -5.97 -15.02 0.11
N LEU A 117 -6.34 -15.06 1.40
CA LEU A 117 -6.77 -16.28 2.08
C LEU A 117 -8.01 -16.90 1.42
N HIS A 118 -8.99 -16.09 1.02
CA HIS A 118 -10.17 -16.58 0.30
C HIS A 118 -9.81 -17.25 -1.02
N LYS A 119 -8.89 -16.66 -1.79
CA LYS A 119 -8.39 -17.21 -3.06
C LYS A 119 -7.69 -18.56 -2.82
N GLN A 120 -6.74 -18.61 -1.88
CA GLN A 120 -6.01 -19.85 -1.54
C GLN A 120 -6.97 -20.96 -1.08
N ARG A 121 -7.95 -20.64 -0.22
CA ARG A 121 -8.99 -21.59 0.20
C ARG A 121 -9.78 -22.13 -0.99
N SER A 122 -10.13 -21.27 -1.94
CA SER A 122 -10.86 -21.68 -3.14
C SER A 122 -10.02 -22.60 -4.04
N GLU A 123 -8.72 -22.35 -4.15
CA GLU A 123 -7.79 -23.20 -4.91
C GLU A 123 -7.64 -24.58 -4.28
N VAL A 124 -7.46 -24.66 -2.95
CA VAL A 124 -7.44 -25.93 -2.21
C VAL A 124 -8.74 -26.70 -2.41
N ALA A 125 -9.89 -26.02 -2.29
CA ALA A 125 -11.20 -26.66 -2.50
C ALA A 125 -11.35 -27.20 -3.94
N ASN A 126 -10.85 -26.47 -4.95
CA ASN A 126 -10.88 -26.92 -6.33
C ASN A 126 -9.94 -28.10 -6.59
N TYR A 127 -8.75 -28.12 -5.97
CA TYR A 127 -7.83 -29.26 -6.03
C TYR A 127 -8.45 -30.53 -5.43
N LEU A 128 -9.08 -30.42 -4.26
CA LEU A 128 -9.77 -31.56 -3.62
C LEU A 128 -10.94 -32.06 -4.47
N LYS A 129 -11.69 -31.17 -5.13
CA LYS A 129 -12.74 -31.58 -6.08
C LYS A 129 -12.17 -32.35 -7.27
N GLN A 130 -11.06 -31.88 -7.85
CA GLN A 130 -10.42 -32.56 -8.99
C GLN A 130 -9.93 -33.97 -8.64
N ILE A 131 -9.49 -34.19 -7.40
CA ILE A 131 -9.16 -35.53 -6.87
C ILE A 131 -10.40 -36.41 -6.78
N VAL A 132 -11.49 -35.90 -6.19
CA VAL A 132 -12.75 -36.65 -6.04
C VAL A 132 -13.34 -37.02 -7.40
N ASP A 133 -13.24 -36.13 -8.37
CA ASP A 133 -13.69 -36.34 -9.74
C ASP A 133 -12.76 -37.28 -10.55
N GLY A 134 -11.62 -37.70 -9.98
CA GLY A 134 -10.67 -38.62 -10.59
C GLY A 134 -9.82 -38.02 -11.72
N THR A 135 -9.82 -36.69 -11.86
CA THR A 135 -9.09 -35.98 -12.94
C THR A 135 -7.59 -35.83 -12.68
N LEU A 136 -7.19 -35.85 -11.40
CA LEU A 136 -5.81 -35.65 -10.96
C LEU A 136 -5.42 -36.71 -9.91
N PRO A 137 -4.22 -37.31 -9.97
CA PRO A 137 -3.75 -38.21 -8.93
C PRO A 137 -3.56 -37.49 -7.59
N VAL A 138 -3.74 -38.24 -6.50
CA VAL A 138 -3.58 -37.71 -5.14
C VAL A 138 -2.10 -37.48 -4.85
N ASN A 139 -1.72 -36.24 -4.51
CA ASN A 139 -0.43 -35.98 -3.88
C ASN A 139 -0.57 -36.10 -2.35
N HIS A 140 0.05 -37.15 -1.78
CA HIS A 140 -0.03 -37.45 -0.35
C HIS A 140 0.57 -36.35 0.54
N THR A 141 1.67 -35.72 0.12
CA THR A 141 2.31 -34.62 0.87
C THR A 141 1.34 -33.45 1.08
N ILE A 142 0.60 -33.06 0.03
CA ILE A 142 -0.38 -31.97 0.12
C ILE A 142 -1.51 -32.32 1.11
N VAL A 143 -2.01 -33.56 1.06
CA VAL A 143 -3.10 -34.00 1.95
C VAL A 143 -2.64 -34.06 3.41
N CYS A 144 -1.41 -34.52 3.67
CA CYS A 144 -0.83 -34.51 5.02
C CYS A 144 -0.70 -33.07 5.56
N HIS A 145 -0.17 -32.13 4.77
CA HIS A 145 -0.11 -30.73 5.17
C HIS A 145 -1.49 -30.14 5.45
N LEU A 146 -2.50 -30.45 4.63
CA LEU A 146 -3.87 -30.01 4.87
C LEU A 146 -4.43 -30.59 6.18
N GLN A 147 -4.15 -31.85 6.48
CA GLN A 147 -4.55 -32.47 7.74
C GLN A 147 -3.88 -31.78 8.94
N ASP A 148 -2.59 -31.49 8.86
CA ASP A 148 -1.86 -30.76 9.90
C ASP A 148 -2.42 -29.35 10.09
N MET A 149 -2.78 -28.65 9.01
CA MET A 149 -3.45 -27.34 9.08
C MET A 149 -4.76 -27.41 9.86
N PHE A 150 -5.59 -28.44 9.63
CA PHE A 150 -6.83 -28.62 10.38
C PHE A 150 -6.58 -29.00 11.84
N ASN A 151 -5.56 -29.80 12.13
CA ASN A 151 -5.18 -30.17 13.50
C ASN A 151 -4.63 -28.98 14.30
N LEU A 152 -4.01 -28.01 13.63
CA LEU A 152 -3.48 -26.79 14.24
C LEU A 152 -4.52 -25.68 14.40
N LEU A 153 -5.76 -25.87 13.93
CA LEU A 153 -6.80 -24.87 14.12
C LEU A 153 -7.05 -24.65 15.62
N PRO A 154 -6.92 -23.41 16.11
CA PRO A 154 -7.10 -23.12 17.51
C PRO A 154 -8.56 -23.33 17.92
N ASP A 155 -8.76 -23.96 19.08
CA ASP A 155 -10.08 -24.01 19.70
C ASP A 155 -10.46 -22.63 20.24
N VAL A 156 -11.26 -21.92 19.45
CA VAL A 156 -11.78 -20.57 19.76
C VAL A 156 -12.80 -20.57 20.90
N THR A 157 -13.32 -21.74 21.29
CA THR A 157 -14.31 -21.85 22.37
C THR A 157 -13.68 -22.07 23.74
N ASN A 158 -12.36 -22.26 23.79
CA ASN A 158 -11.64 -22.46 25.03
C ASN A 158 -11.84 -21.26 25.98
N PRO A 159 -12.35 -21.47 27.21
CA PRO A 159 -12.67 -20.38 28.13
C PRO A 159 -11.44 -19.57 28.55
N ALA A 160 -10.24 -20.17 28.56
CA ALA A 160 -8.99 -19.46 28.84
C ALA A 160 -8.65 -18.45 27.74
N LEU A 161 -8.82 -18.84 26.47
CA LEU A 161 -8.60 -17.96 25.31
C LEU A 161 -9.62 -16.82 25.30
N VAL A 162 -10.90 -17.14 25.53
CA VAL A 162 -11.98 -16.15 25.59
C VAL A 162 -11.72 -15.12 26.69
N LYS A 163 -11.36 -15.57 27.91
CA LYS A 163 -11.00 -14.67 29.01
C LYS A 163 -9.79 -13.80 28.66
N SER A 164 -8.74 -14.38 28.07
CA SER A 164 -7.55 -13.64 27.64
C SER A 164 -7.89 -12.55 26.60
N LEU A 165 -8.74 -12.89 25.62
CA LEU A 165 -9.20 -11.96 24.59
C LEU A 165 -10.01 -10.81 25.19
N TYR A 166 -10.88 -11.08 26.17
CA TYR A 166 -11.62 -10.04 26.89
C TYR A 166 -10.69 -9.09 27.64
N VAL A 167 -9.71 -9.62 28.38
CA VAL A 167 -8.73 -8.79 29.10
C VAL A 167 -7.95 -7.93 28.12
N LYS A 168 -7.43 -8.50 27.03
CA LYS A 168 -6.69 -7.75 26.00
C LYS A 168 -7.53 -6.68 25.30
N THR A 169 -8.80 -6.97 25.02
CA THR A 169 -9.71 -6.00 24.41
C THR A 169 -9.99 -4.84 25.36
N ASN A 170 -10.16 -5.13 26.65
CA ASN A 170 -10.37 -4.11 27.68
C ASN A 170 -9.13 -3.21 27.83
N ASP A 171 -7.94 -3.79 27.90
CA ASP A 171 -6.68 -3.03 27.96
C ASP A 171 -6.49 -2.11 26.74
N GLN A 172 -6.79 -2.63 25.55
CA GLN A 172 -6.69 -1.85 24.32
C GLN A 172 -7.72 -0.71 24.29
N MET A 173 -8.94 -0.97 24.78
CA MET A 173 -10.00 0.04 24.86
C MET A 173 -9.62 1.18 25.83
N LEU A 174 -8.96 0.86 26.96
CA LEU A 174 -8.43 1.86 27.88
C LEU A 174 -7.44 2.81 27.20
N VAL A 175 -6.51 2.28 26.40
CA VAL A 175 -5.54 3.08 25.63
C VAL A 175 -6.26 3.98 24.63
N VAL A 176 -7.29 3.48 23.95
CA VAL A 176 -8.10 4.26 23.01
C VAL A 176 -8.81 5.42 23.69
N TYR A 177 -9.40 5.21 24.88
CA TYR A 177 -10.03 6.28 25.65
C TYR A 177 -9.05 7.34 26.12
N LEU A 178 -7.89 6.94 26.63
CA LEU A 178 -6.88 7.90 27.09
C LEU A 178 -6.34 8.73 25.92
N ALA A 179 -6.08 8.10 24.77
CA ALA A 179 -5.65 8.80 23.55
C ALA A 179 -6.71 9.78 23.02
N SER A 180 -8.00 9.42 23.06
CA SER A 180 -9.08 10.30 22.60
C SER A 180 -9.30 11.51 23.52
N LEU A 181 -9.12 11.33 24.83
CA LEU A 181 -9.20 12.41 25.81
C LEU A 181 -8.04 13.40 25.63
N VAL A 182 -6.81 12.90 25.50
CA VAL A 182 -5.63 13.75 25.21
C VAL A 182 -5.81 14.52 23.90
N ARG A 183 -6.30 13.86 22.83
CA ARG A 183 -6.62 14.56 21.56
C ARG A 183 -7.66 15.66 21.74
N SER A 184 -8.70 15.42 22.54
CA SER A 184 -9.74 16.42 22.83
C SER A 184 -9.18 17.65 23.53
N VAL A 185 -8.28 17.46 24.50
CA VAL A 185 -7.60 18.57 25.21
C VAL A 185 -6.69 19.36 24.28
N ILE A 186 -5.93 18.69 23.41
CA ILE A 186 -5.09 19.34 22.39
C ILE A 186 -5.95 20.13 21.40
N ALA A 187 -7.06 19.54 20.92
CA ALA A 187 -7.98 20.21 20.02
C ALA A 187 -8.59 21.47 20.65
N LEU A 188 -8.94 21.42 21.95
CA LEU A 188 -9.43 22.58 22.68
C LEU A 188 -8.37 23.69 22.82
N HIS A 189 -7.12 23.33 23.15
CA HIS A 189 -6.02 24.29 23.19
C HIS A 189 -5.78 24.93 21.82
N ASN A 190 -5.80 24.14 20.74
CA ASN A 190 -5.67 24.65 19.38
C ASN A 190 -6.83 25.59 19.01
N LEU A 191 -8.05 25.29 19.46
CA LEU A 191 -9.21 26.16 19.23
C LEU A 191 -9.08 27.50 19.96
N ILE A 192 -8.64 27.48 21.23
CA ILE A 192 -8.38 28.70 22.01
C ILE A 192 -7.32 29.55 21.31
N ASN A 193 -6.20 28.95 20.92
CA ASN A 193 -5.11 29.64 20.22
C ASN A 193 -5.58 30.21 18.88
N SER A 194 -6.37 29.45 18.11
CA SER A 194 -6.96 29.90 16.85
C SER A 194 -7.90 31.09 17.05
N LYS A 195 -8.75 31.06 18.08
CA LYS A 195 -9.66 32.17 18.40
C LYS A 195 -8.92 33.43 18.84
N LEU A 196 -7.87 33.30 19.67
CA LEU A 196 -7.04 34.43 20.09
C LEU A 196 -6.33 35.06 18.89
N ALA A 197 -5.70 34.24 18.05
CA ALA A 197 -5.04 34.70 16.83
C ALA A 197 -6.03 35.43 15.89
N ASN A 198 -7.24 34.90 15.71
CA ASN A 198 -8.25 35.53 14.88
C ASN A 198 -8.75 36.87 15.47
N THR A 199 -8.95 36.91 16.78
CA THR A 199 -9.38 38.14 17.49
C THR A 199 -8.29 39.23 17.41
N ASP A 200 -7.02 38.87 17.54
CA ASP A 200 -5.91 39.82 17.43
C ASP A 200 -5.71 40.30 15.98
N ALA A 201 -5.95 39.43 15.00
CA ALA A 201 -5.96 39.81 13.58
C ALA A 201 -7.10 40.80 13.28
N GLU A 202 -8.32 40.52 13.73
CA GLU A 202 -9.48 41.43 13.59
C GLU A 202 -9.22 42.81 14.23
N LYS A 203 -8.60 42.85 15.42
CA LYS A 203 -8.22 44.11 16.08
C LYS A 203 -7.15 44.88 15.31
N LYS A 204 -6.20 44.20 14.68
CA LYS A 204 -5.17 44.85 13.83
C LYS A 204 -5.78 45.39 12.55
N GLU A 205 -6.65 44.63 11.88
CA GLU A 205 -7.37 45.09 10.69
C GLU A 205 -8.32 46.26 10.99
N GLY A 206 -8.99 46.26 12.14
CA GLY A 206 -9.81 47.39 12.58
C GLY A 206 -8.99 48.66 12.81
N LYS A 207 -7.80 48.54 13.43
CA LYS A 207 -6.90 49.67 13.65
C LYS A 207 -6.29 50.23 12.36
N ASP A 208 -6.01 49.38 11.37
CA ASP A 208 -5.52 49.86 10.07
C ASP A 208 -6.63 50.54 9.26
N LYS A 209 -7.89 50.09 9.37
CA LYS A 209 -9.05 50.80 8.77
C LYS A 209 -9.31 52.16 9.42
N ASP A 210 -9.12 52.31 10.73
CA ASP A 210 -9.23 53.61 11.42
C ASP A 210 -8.05 54.54 11.10
N LYS A 211 -6.84 54.02 10.91
CA LYS A 211 -5.71 54.82 10.41
C LYS A 211 -5.92 55.32 8.98
N ASP A 212 -6.53 54.52 8.11
CA ASP A 212 -6.85 54.93 6.74
C ASP A 212 -8.00 55.96 6.67
N LYS A 213 -8.96 55.90 7.59
CA LYS A 213 -9.97 56.97 7.76
C LYS A 213 -9.36 58.27 8.28
N ASN A 214 -8.51 58.22 9.30
CA ASN A 214 -7.81 59.41 9.79
C ASN A 214 -6.84 60.02 8.76
N LYS A 215 -6.27 59.22 7.84
CA LYS A 215 -5.50 59.74 6.70
C LYS A 215 -6.35 60.43 5.64
N LYS A 216 -7.59 59.98 5.41
CA LYS A 216 -8.54 60.61 4.48
C LYS A 216 -9.14 61.91 5.04
N ASP A 217 -9.35 62.01 6.35
CA ASP A 217 -9.83 63.25 6.96
C ASP A 217 -8.72 64.32 7.07
N GLY A 218 -7.45 63.92 7.26
CA GLY A 218 -6.31 64.84 7.22
C GLY A 218 -5.93 65.39 5.83
N ASP A 219 -6.42 64.80 4.73
CA ASP A 219 -6.20 65.28 3.35
C ASP A 219 -7.33 66.21 2.87
N LYS A 220 -8.44 66.32 3.62
CA LYS A 220 -9.53 67.25 3.30
C LYS A 220 -9.23 68.69 3.72
N ASP A 221 -8.47 68.91 4.81
CA ASP A 221 -8.10 70.25 5.27
C ASP A 221 -6.98 70.93 4.45
N LYS A 222 -6.36 70.24 3.49
CA LYS A 222 -5.34 70.83 2.59
C LYS A 222 -5.87 71.21 1.20
N LYS A 223 -7.17 70.99 0.92
CA LYS A 223 -7.75 71.15 -0.42
C LYS A 223 -8.69 72.36 -0.59
N ASP A 224 -8.71 73.28 0.37
CA ASP A 224 -9.47 74.55 0.28
C ASP A 224 -8.62 75.76 -0.17
N GLY A 225 -7.36 75.55 -0.59
CA GLY A 225 -6.42 76.63 -0.86
C GLY A 225 -6.12 76.97 -2.33
N ASP A 226 -6.56 76.19 -3.32
CA ASP A 226 -6.14 76.43 -4.71
C ASP A 226 -7.12 75.86 -5.74
N LYS A 227 -8.04 76.70 -6.22
CA LYS A 227 -8.68 76.63 -7.55
C LYS A 227 -9.65 77.81 -7.74
N ASP A 228 -9.08 78.97 -8.00
CA ASP A 228 -9.81 80.08 -8.60
C ASP A 228 -9.02 80.55 -9.82
N LYS A 229 -9.26 79.87 -10.97
CA LYS A 229 -9.11 80.42 -12.33
C LYS A 229 -9.49 79.41 -13.42
N ASP A 230 -10.23 79.96 -14.37
CA ASP A 230 -10.54 79.50 -15.72
C ASP A 230 -11.57 78.38 -15.90
N ASP A 231 -12.83 78.78 -16.12
CA ASP A 231 -13.48 78.49 -17.41
C ASP A 231 -14.74 79.36 -17.64
N LYS A 232 -14.65 80.31 -18.58
CA LYS A 232 -15.82 80.91 -19.23
C LYS A 232 -15.54 81.05 -20.73
N LYS A 233 -15.85 79.99 -21.49
CA LYS A 233 -16.02 80.07 -22.95
C LYS A 233 -17.22 80.96 -23.25
N ASN A 234 -16.98 82.10 -23.90
CA ASN A 234 -18.00 82.84 -24.64
C ASN A 234 -18.17 82.18 -26.01
N ASP A 235 -19.39 81.73 -26.29
CA ASP A 235 -19.95 81.76 -27.65
C ASP A 235 -20.10 83.24 -28.05
N ASP A 236 -19.47 83.67 -29.14
CA ASP A 236 -20.18 83.97 -30.39
C ASP A 236 -19.26 84.55 -31.49
N LYS A 237 -19.48 84.04 -32.70
CA LYS A 237 -18.92 84.39 -34.02
C LYS A 237 -18.51 85.85 -34.22
N LYS A 238 -17.30 86.08 -34.77
CA LYS A 238 -17.08 86.45 -36.20
C LYS A 238 -15.60 86.57 -36.51
#